data_AF-A0A933A640-F1
#
_entry.id   AF-A0A933A640-F1
#
_cell.length_a   1.000
_cell.length_b   1.000
_cell.length_c   1.000
_cell.angle_alpha   90.00
_cell.angle_beta   90.00
_cell.angle_gamma   90.00
#
_symmetry.space_group_name_H-M   'P 1'
#
loop_
_entity.id
_entity.type
_entity.pdbx_description
1 polymer ?
#
loop_
_entity_poly.entity_id
_entity_poly.type
_entity_poly.pdbx_seq_one_letter_code
_entity_poly.pdbx_strand_id
1 'polypeptide(L)'
;MHIGQAPLFDPSASSGQRFEASIANKENDRLVMISETLPADKLIAALERERLTGRNGHSKRGMWAALIEGVLQGCQSLADVPRLLKRDKETRMVCGFSKDKIPHEDALGRF
;
A
#
# COMPACT_ATOMS: atom_id res chain seq x y z
N MET A 1 5.81 -25.82 11.35
CA MET A 1 6.52 -24.57 11.69
C MET A 1 6.01 -23.47 10.77
N HIS A 2 5.08 -22.64 11.25
CA HIS A 2 4.58 -21.50 10.48
C HIS A 2 5.52 -20.32 10.68
N ILE A 3 6.34 -20.00 9.67
CA ILE A 3 7.06 -18.74 9.62
C ILE A 3 6.02 -17.68 9.26
N GLY A 4 5.31 -17.17 10.26
CA GLY A 4 4.47 -16.00 10.12
C GLY A 4 5.37 -14.80 9.85
N GLN A 5 5.49 -14.39 8.58
CA GLN A 5 5.99 -13.06 8.28
C GLN A 5 4.96 -12.07 8.79
N ALA A 6 5.33 -11.32 9.83
CA ALA A 6 4.55 -10.18 10.31
C ALA A 6 4.28 -9.22 9.13
N PRO A 7 3.11 -8.57 9.10
CA PRO A 7 2.83 -7.54 8.11
C PRO A 7 3.94 -6.49 8.15
N LEU A 8 4.34 -5.98 6.99
CA LEU A 8 5.40 -4.99 6.79
C LEU A 8 5.20 -3.71 7.64
N PHE A 9 4.01 -3.53 8.22
CA PHE A 9 3.65 -2.46 9.14
C PHE A 9 3.07 -3.06 10.43
N ASP A 10 3.93 -3.58 11.30
CA ASP A 10 3.61 -3.81 12.71
C ASP A 10 4.17 -2.63 13.52
N PRO A 11 3.32 -1.78 14.13
CA PRO A 11 3.78 -0.60 14.87
C PRO A 11 4.54 -0.94 16.17
N SER A 12 4.66 -2.23 16.53
CA SER A 12 5.36 -2.69 17.73
C SER A 12 6.78 -3.23 17.50
N ALA A 13 7.19 -3.43 16.24
CA ALA A 13 8.52 -3.93 15.92
C ALA A 13 9.49 -2.78 15.60
N SER A 14 10.71 -2.87 16.08
CA SER A 14 11.84 -1.96 15.84
C SER A 14 12.16 -1.84 14.34
N SER A 15 11.38 -1.00 13.65
CA SER A 15 11.23 -0.93 12.20
C SER A 15 12.21 0.03 11.51
N GLY A 16 13.48 0.05 11.94
CA GLY A 16 14.53 0.84 11.29
C GLY A 16 15.31 0.04 10.26
N GLN A 17 15.80 -1.15 10.66
CA GLN A 17 16.87 -1.82 9.92
C GLN A 17 16.40 -2.69 8.73
N ARG A 18 15.10 -2.99 8.64
CA ARG A 18 14.53 -3.76 7.52
C ARG A 18 14.00 -2.88 6.38
N PHE A 19 13.77 -1.59 6.67
CA PHE A 19 13.34 -0.57 5.71
C PHE A 19 14.53 -0.09 4.87
N GLU A 20 15.67 0.19 5.50
CA GLU A 20 16.89 0.66 4.82
C GLU A 20 17.43 -0.33 3.77
N ALA A 21 17.30 -1.64 4.02
CA ALA A 21 17.73 -2.66 3.06
C ALA A 21 16.87 -2.69 1.78
N SER A 22 15.62 -2.19 1.82
CA SER A 22 14.74 -2.07 0.65
C SER A 22 15.05 -0.83 -0.21
N ILE A 23 15.57 0.24 0.41
CA ILE A 23 15.97 1.48 -0.27
C ILE A 23 17.19 1.25 -1.18
N ALA A 24 18.02 0.24 -0.87
CA ALA A 24 19.28 0.00 -1.57
C ALA A 24 19.12 -0.57 -3.00
N ASN A 25 17.91 -0.93 -3.45
CA ASN A 25 17.70 -1.51 -4.78
C ASN A 25 16.73 -0.66 -5.62
N LYS A 26 17.33 0.12 -6.52
CA LYS A 26 16.79 0.83 -7.69
C LYS A 26 15.34 0.49 -8.09
N GLU A 27 14.54 1.57 -8.19
CA GLU A 27 13.23 1.76 -8.87
C GLU A 27 12.04 2.10 -7.96
N ASN A 28 12.08 1.79 -6.65
CA ASN A 28 10.95 2.00 -5.72
C ASN A 28 11.07 3.24 -4.81
N ASP A 29 12.11 4.07 -4.99
CA ASP A 29 12.34 5.27 -4.18
C ASP A 29 11.22 6.30 -4.31
N ARG A 30 10.50 6.32 -5.45
CA ARG A 30 9.53 7.38 -5.74
C ARG A 30 8.32 7.32 -4.82
N LEU A 31 7.74 6.15 -4.60
CA LEU A 31 6.60 6.03 -3.69
C LEU A 31 7.01 6.27 -2.25
N VAL A 32 8.18 5.79 -1.84
CA VAL A 32 8.70 6.03 -0.49
C VAL A 32 8.89 7.53 -0.26
N MET A 33 9.61 8.20 -1.17
CA MET A 33 9.84 9.65 -1.11
C MET A 33 8.52 10.44 -1.13
N ILE A 34 7.55 10.04 -1.96
CA ILE A 34 6.24 10.71 -2.01
C ILE A 34 5.43 10.43 -0.75
N SER A 35 5.52 9.25 -0.16
CA SER A 35 4.82 8.92 1.09
C SER A 35 5.36 9.72 2.28
N GLU A 36 6.65 10.09 2.26
CA GLU A 36 7.26 10.97 3.25
C GLU A 36 6.90 12.44 3.02
N THR A 37 6.82 12.88 1.76
CA THR A 37 6.58 14.29 1.41
C THR A 37 5.10 14.66 1.31
N LEU A 38 4.22 13.70 1.04
CA LEU A 38 2.76 13.86 0.98
C LEU A 38 2.14 13.27 2.24
N PRO A 39 2.04 14.04 3.34
CA PRO A 39 1.56 13.53 4.62
C PRO A 39 0.09 13.11 4.51
N ALA A 40 -0.14 11.81 4.54
CA ALA A 40 -1.48 11.23 4.46
C ALA A 40 -2.11 11.00 5.84
N ASP A 41 -1.36 11.15 6.93
CA ASP A 41 -1.81 10.67 8.25
C ASP A 41 -3.12 11.30 8.72
N LYS A 42 -3.34 12.60 8.45
CA LYS A 42 -4.61 13.26 8.77
C LYS A 42 -5.77 12.72 7.95
N LEU A 43 -5.56 12.46 6.66
CA LEU A 43 -6.54 11.86 5.76
C LEU A 43 -6.86 10.43 6.22
N ILE A 44 -5.83 9.60 6.42
CA ILE A 44 -5.98 8.22 6.88
C ILE A 44 -6.72 8.18 8.23
N ALA A 45 -6.34 9.02 9.19
CA ALA A 45 -6.99 9.08 10.49
C ALA A 45 -8.45 9.59 10.41
N ALA A 46 -8.79 10.43 9.42
CA ALA A 46 -10.18 10.82 9.18
C ALA A 46 -10.98 9.64 8.59
N LEU A 47 -10.44 8.98 7.57
CA LEU A 47 -11.06 7.83 6.91
C LEU A 47 -11.25 6.61 7.83
N GLU A 48 -10.37 6.43 8.81
CA GLU A 48 -10.50 5.40 9.84
C GLU A 48 -11.60 5.73 10.85
N ARG A 49 -11.77 7.00 11.22
CA ARG A 49 -12.83 7.46 12.12
C ARG A 49 -14.22 7.39 11.48
N GLU A 50 -14.32 7.71 10.21
CA GLU A 50 -15.61 7.72 9.50
C GLU A 50 -16.24 6.33 9.33
N ARG A 51 -15.56 5.25 9.77
CA ARG A 51 -16.07 3.87 9.78
C ARG A 51 -16.94 3.61 8.54
N LEU A 52 -16.37 3.85 7.36
CA LEU A 52 -16.96 3.46 6.08
C LEU A 52 -17.03 1.93 6.04
N THR A 53 -18.07 1.40 6.68
CA THR A 53 -18.37 -0.02 6.84
C THR A 53 -18.73 -0.59 5.47
N GLY A 54 -18.04 -1.66 5.07
CA GLY A 54 -18.48 -2.50 3.95
C GLY A 54 -17.42 -2.98 2.96
N ARG A 55 -16.14 -2.62 3.09
CA ARG A 55 -15.13 -2.86 2.04
C ARG A 55 -14.04 -3.84 2.48
N ASN A 56 -14.25 -5.14 2.30
CA ASN A 56 -13.27 -6.26 2.29
C ASN A 56 -12.11 -6.28 3.31
N GLY A 57 -12.09 -5.45 4.35
CA GLY A 57 -11.01 -5.39 5.34
C GLY A 57 -9.66 -4.93 4.79
N HIS A 58 -9.61 -4.13 3.72
CA HIS A 58 -8.35 -3.59 3.19
C HIS A 58 -7.84 -2.42 4.03
N SER A 59 -6.51 -2.37 4.23
CA SER A 59 -5.84 -1.25 4.91
C SER A 59 -6.06 0.06 4.16
N LYS A 60 -6.55 1.11 4.84
CA LYS A 60 -6.73 2.45 4.23
C LYS A 60 -5.41 3.03 3.74
N ARG A 61 -4.34 2.83 4.53
CA ARG A 61 -2.98 3.23 4.14
C ARG A 61 -2.49 2.46 2.91
N GLY A 62 -2.79 1.16 2.83
CA GLY A 62 -2.45 0.36 1.65
C GLY A 62 -3.23 0.77 0.39
N MET A 63 -4.51 1.12 0.53
CA MET A 63 -5.31 1.65 -0.58
C MET A 63 -4.79 3.01 -1.08
N TRP A 64 -4.41 3.91 -0.16
CA TRP A 64 -3.76 5.17 -0.50
C TRP A 64 -2.45 4.96 -1.26
N ALA A 65 -1.56 4.11 -0.74
CA ALA A 65 -0.28 3.79 -1.37
C ALA A 65 -0.47 3.23 -2.79
N ALA A 66 -1.43 2.33 -2.99
CA ALA A 66 -1.73 1.77 -4.30
C ALA A 66 -2.27 2.80 -5.30
N LEU A 67 -3.05 3.78 -4.85
CA LEU A 67 -3.52 4.86 -5.71
C LEU A 67 -2.37 5.77 -6.15
N ILE A 68 -1.49 6.14 -5.21
CA ILE A 68 -0.29 6.93 -5.53
C ILE A 68 0.61 6.17 -6.51
N GLU A 69 0.83 4.88 -6.30
CA GLU A 69 1.57 4.05 -7.25
C GLU A 69 0.92 3.98 -8.63
N GLY A 70 -0.40 3.85 -8.67
CA GLY A 70 -1.14 3.90 -9.92
C GLY A 70 -0.83 5.16 -10.73
N VAL A 71 -0.80 6.32 -10.05
CA VAL A 71 -0.45 7.61 -10.65
C VAL A 71 1.01 7.63 -11.10
N LEU A 72 1.94 7.17 -10.26
CA LEU A 72 3.39 7.19 -10.57
C LEU A 72 3.76 6.30 -11.76
N GLN A 73 3.07 5.17 -11.90
CA GLN A 73 3.26 4.21 -12.98
C GLN A 73 2.42 4.54 -14.22
N GLY A 74 1.69 5.67 -14.22
CA GLY A 74 0.91 6.13 -15.37
C GLY A 74 -0.27 5.24 -15.73
N CYS A 75 -0.90 4.60 -14.73
CA CYS A 75 -2.12 3.81 -14.93
C CYS A 75 -3.22 4.67 -15.58
N GLN A 76 -3.83 4.15 -16.64
CA GLN A 76 -4.86 4.87 -17.40
C GLN A 76 -6.26 4.71 -16.79
N SER A 77 -6.42 3.71 -15.90
CA SER A 77 -7.68 3.42 -15.22
C SER A 77 -7.44 2.85 -13.81
N LEU A 78 -8.46 2.92 -12.95
CA LEU A 78 -8.41 2.27 -11.63
C LEU A 78 -8.31 0.75 -11.75
N ALA A 79 -8.83 0.14 -12.83
CA ALA A 79 -8.67 -1.28 -13.14
C ALA A 79 -7.22 -1.71 -13.38
N ASP A 80 -6.33 -0.78 -13.75
CA ASP A 80 -4.92 -1.08 -14.01
C ASP A 80 -4.12 -1.25 -12.71
N VAL A 81 -4.55 -0.61 -11.62
CA VAL A 81 -3.87 -0.69 -10.32
C VAL A 81 -3.88 -2.13 -9.74
N PRO A 82 -5.02 -2.86 -9.70
CA PRO A 82 -5.01 -4.27 -9.32
C PRO A 82 -4.14 -5.15 -10.23
N ARG A 83 -4.02 -4.81 -11.52
CA ARG A 83 -3.17 -5.54 -12.48
C ARG A 83 -1.69 -5.29 -12.19
N LEU A 84 -1.32 -4.04 -11.91
CA LEU A 84 0.00 -3.63 -11.43
C LEU A 84 0.37 -4.41 -10.16
N LEU A 85 -0.48 -4.37 -9.13
CA LEU A 85 -0.26 -5.08 -7.87
C LEU A 85 -0.20 -6.61 -8.04
N LYS A 86 -0.86 -7.18 -9.04
CA LYS A 86 -0.75 -8.62 -9.34
C LYS A 86 0.60 -8.95 -9.98
N ARG A 87 1.02 -8.15 -10.97
CA ARG A 87 2.23 -8.34 -11.77
C ARG A 87 3.50 -8.07 -10.96
N ASP A 88 3.49 -7.00 -10.17
CA ASP A 88 4.64 -6.53 -9.42
C ASP A 88 4.53 -6.93 -7.95
N LYS A 89 5.40 -7.85 -7.52
CA LYS A 89 5.45 -8.33 -6.15
C LYS A 89 5.94 -7.24 -5.20
N GLU A 90 6.90 -6.42 -5.61
CA GLU A 90 7.54 -5.45 -4.73
C GLU A 90 6.58 -4.30 -4.42
N THR A 91 6.01 -3.68 -5.46
CA THR A 91 4.96 -2.66 -5.34
C THR A 91 3.81 -3.16 -4.45
N ARG A 92 3.38 -4.41 -4.65
CA ARG A 92 2.34 -5.03 -3.81
C ARG A 92 2.73 -5.14 -2.35
N MET A 93 3.97 -5.51 -2.05
CA MET A 93 4.47 -5.62 -0.68
C MET A 93 4.56 -4.25 -0.03
N VAL A 94 5.06 -3.23 -0.74
CA VAL A 94 5.14 -1.85 -0.22
C VAL A 94 3.76 -1.28 0.07
N CYS A 95 2.77 -1.54 -0.79
CA CYS A 95 1.38 -1.19 -0.54
C CYS A 95 0.72 -2.03 0.57
N GLY A 96 1.39 -3.03 1.14
CA GLY A 96 0.90 -3.83 2.26
C GLY A 96 -0.15 -4.88 1.89
N PHE A 97 -0.19 -5.36 0.64
CA PHE A 97 -1.16 -6.36 0.20
C PHE A 97 -0.55 -7.76 0.05
N SER A 98 -1.31 -8.78 0.48
CA SER A 98 -1.02 -10.18 0.12
C SER A 98 -1.61 -10.51 -1.26
N LYS A 99 -1.09 -11.55 -1.93
CA LYS A 99 -1.56 -11.98 -3.26
C LYS A 99 -3.08 -12.26 -3.29
N ASP A 100 -3.63 -12.77 -2.19
CA ASP A 100 -5.05 -13.12 -2.07
C ASP A 100 -5.93 -11.95 -1.58
N LYS A 101 -5.32 -10.81 -1.20
CA LYS A 101 -6.01 -9.64 -0.64
C LYS A 101 -5.76 -8.37 -1.45
N ILE A 102 -5.59 -8.51 -2.77
CA ILE A 102 -5.46 -7.37 -3.68
C ILE A 102 -6.84 -6.72 -3.85
N PRO A 103 -6.96 -5.39 -3.66
CA PRO A 103 -8.23 -4.70 -3.84
C PRO A 103 -8.70 -4.79 -5.29
N HIS A 104 -10.01 -4.90 -5.50
CA HIS A 104 -10.62 -4.75 -6.83
C HIS A 104 -10.79 -3.27 -7.17
N GLU A 105 -11.03 -2.96 -8.44
CA GLU A 105 -11.30 -1.61 -8.92
C GLU A 105 -12.41 -0.89 -8.11
N ASP A 106 -13.52 -1.57 -7.81
CA ASP A 106 -14.62 -1.01 -7.01
C ASP A 106 -14.18 -0.62 -5.58
N ALA A 107 -13.24 -1.34 -4.99
CA ALA A 107 -12.70 -0.98 -3.68
C ALA A 107 -11.82 0.28 -3.74
N LEU A 108 -11.06 0.43 -4.83
CA LEU A 108 -10.20 1.59 -5.08
C LEU A 108 -11.02 2.84 -5.45
N GLY A 109 -12.03 2.71 -6.32
CA GLY A 109 -12.85 3.85 -6.77
C GLY A 109 -13.75 4.46 -5.71
N ARG A 110 -13.89 3.80 -4.56
CA ARG A 110 -14.64 4.32 -3.41
C ARG A 110 -13.74 4.89 -2.31
N PHE A 111 -12.42 4.76 -2.42
CA PHE A 111 -11.46 5.38 -1.49
C PHE A 111 -11.58 6.90 -1.56
#